data_AF-G3AZQ4-F1
#
_entry.id   AF-G3AZQ4-F1
#
_cell.length_a   1.000
_cell.length_b   1.000
_cell.length_c   1.000
_cell.angle_alpha   90.00
_cell.angle_beta   90.00
_cell.angle_gamma   90.00
#
_symmetry.space_group_name_H-M   'P 1'
#
loop_
_entity.id
_entity.type
_entity.pdbx_description
1 polymer ?
#
loop_
_entity_poly.entity_id
_entity_poly.type
_entity_poly.pdbx_seq_one_letter_code
_entity_poly.pdbx_strand_id
1 'polypeptide(L)'
;MSCCSGYRRHTFLKPHIPFLMVFGFKVLSALACIALASAVEITTNTIKRGTISLSVGDYTIDEGVYLSIINNADSAFLGSFTNKGGFYITSDSSLIALTASVYTLTGTIDNSGIWSWNSVESLTTPDFELYAATFQNTGTMFFAGDGSVGIPVMSVLASDWDNEGLIVFSLTTRSTGEVLLGSATDSALSSITNDGTICLINQVYHQSTGIDGSGCFDIGADSSVWLQQSILGSYGVDTDQIFYLSAQDSSIRAESFSSTQTFTVAGFYGTNIIGISSTIYSISYSGDTLRINGGTLLIPQYTDFVIGTGYDSDLFELVTSNFGEVSLSFSSNAVQYTGDLPSGSTSSSSCLACQSLPEVP
;
A
#
# COMPACT_ATOMS: atom_id res chain seq x y z
N MET A 1 -5.85 59.57 -13.59
CA MET A 1 -7.23 59.08 -13.78
C MET A 1 -7.22 58.08 -14.93
N SER A 2 -7.65 56.84 -14.66
CA SER A 2 -8.08 55.74 -15.57
C SER A 2 -7.16 55.35 -16.74
N CYS A 3 -6.53 54.16 -16.82
CA CYS A 3 -7.01 52.76 -16.82
C CYS A 3 -7.58 52.26 -18.17
N CYS A 4 -7.24 51.00 -18.51
CA CYS A 4 -7.54 50.16 -19.70
C CYS A 4 -6.63 50.38 -20.94
N SER A 5 -6.12 49.38 -21.67
CA SER A 5 -6.43 47.95 -21.84
C SER A 5 -5.23 47.24 -22.52
N GLY A 6 -4.99 45.95 -22.22
CA GLY A 6 -4.02 45.12 -22.95
C GLY A 6 -3.70 43.80 -22.26
N TYR A 7 -4.68 42.92 -22.09
CA TYR A 7 -4.54 41.60 -21.45
C TYR A 7 -3.68 40.65 -22.31
N ARG A 8 -2.56 40.20 -21.76
CA ARG A 8 -1.63 39.21 -22.34
C ARG A 8 -2.13 37.79 -22.09
N ARG A 9 -1.79 36.89 -23.03
CA ARG A 9 -1.81 35.43 -22.87
C ARG A 9 -1.09 35.02 -21.57
N HIS A 10 -1.77 34.28 -20.71
CA HIS A 10 -1.15 33.51 -19.64
C HIS A 10 -0.97 32.05 -20.09
N THR A 11 0.28 31.71 -20.41
CA THR A 11 0.83 30.36 -20.27
C THR A 11 0.71 29.95 -18.81
N PHE A 12 -0.13 28.97 -18.50
CA PHE A 12 -0.11 28.29 -17.20
C PHE A 12 0.97 27.19 -17.26
N LEU A 13 2.18 27.56 -16.84
CA LEU A 13 3.14 26.61 -16.29
C LEU A 13 2.56 26.11 -14.96
N LYS A 14 2.25 24.81 -14.87
CA LYS A 14 2.01 24.15 -13.58
C LYS A 14 3.29 24.31 -12.73
N PRO A 15 3.24 24.90 -11.53
CA PRO A 15 4.36 24.84 -10.63
C PRO A 15 4.47 23.43 -10.07
N HIS A 16 5.64 22.81 -10.22
CA HIS A 16 6.08 21.74 -9.32
C HIS A 16 6.13 22.34 -7.92
N ILE A 17 5.15 21.99 -7.09
CA ILE A 17 5.18 22.24 -5.66
C ILE A 17 6.11 21.16 -5.08
N PRO A 18 7.26 21.52 -4.51
CA PRO A 18 8.06 20.54 -3.78
C PRO A 18 7.23 20.10 -2.57
N PHE A 19 7.04 18.79 -2.43
CA PHE A 19 6.37 18.15 -1.30
C PHE A 19 7.28 18.30 -0.07
N LEU A 20 7.25 19.49 0.53
CA LEU A 20 7.89 19.78 1.80
C LEU A 20 6.80 20.29 2.74
N MET A 21 6.62 19.57 3.84
CA MET A 21 5.75 19.87 4.99
C MET A 21 4.23 19.71 4.79
N VAL A 22 3.75 18.53 5.18
CA VAL A 22 2.80 18.43 6.30
C VAL A 22 3.30 17.32 7.23
N PHE A 23 4.45 17.52 7.88
CA PHE A 23 4.67 16.83 9.15
C PHE A 23 3.62 17.41 10.11
N GLY A 24 2.69 16.56 10.56
CA GLY A 24 1.72 16.93 11.57
C GLY A 24 2.45 17.63 12.72
N PHE A 25 2.05 18.86 12.99
CA PHE A 25 2.63 19.74 14.00
C PHE A 25 2.18 19.31 15.41
N LYS A 26 2.29 18.01 15.72
CA LYS A 26 2.06 17.44 17.04
C LYS A 26 3.26 16.55 17.37
N VAL A 27 3.98 16.97 18.41
CA VAL A 27 5.21 16.36 18.95
C VAL A 27 6.51 16.69 18.19
N LEU A 28 6.79 17.99 17.98
CA LEU A 28 8.17 18.46 17.94
C LEU A 28 8.37 19.62 18.93
N SER A 29 8.28 19.26 20.21
CA SER A 29 8.83 20.05 21.31
C SER A 29 9.31 19.08 22.38
N ALA A 30 10.47 18.48 22.13
CA ALA A 30 11.26 17.87 23.18
C ALA A 30 12.72 18.31 22.98
N LEU A 31 13.07 19.39 23.68
CA LEU A 31 14.45 19.65 24.06
C LEU A 31 15.06 18.38 24.66
N ALA A 32 16.35 18.20 24.43
CA ALA A 32 17.21 17.20 25.03
C ALA A 32 16.94 16.99 26.54
N CYS A 33 16.13 15.98 26.85
CA CYS A 33 16.19 15.24 28.10
C CYS A 33 16.49 13.81 27.70
N ILE A 34 17.70 13.34 28.00
CA ILE A 34 18.00 11.91 28.01
C ILE A 34 17.18 11.35 29.17
N ALA A 35 15.91 11.04 28.92
CA ALA A 35 15.23 10.07 29.75
C ALA A 35 15.96 8.75 29.53
N LEU A 36 16.42 8.12 30.62
CA LEU A 36 16.79 6.71 30.59
C LEU A 36 15.49 5.94 30.30
N ALA A 37 15.15 5.86 29.03
CA ALA A 37 14.04 5.07 28.54
C ALA A 37 14.35 3.61 28.89
N SER A 38 13.52 3.02 29.74
CA SER A 38 13.68 1.61 30.11
C SER A 38 13.03 0.77 29.02
N ALA A 39 13.72 -0.27 28.57
CA ALA A 39 13.09 -1.26 27.69
C ALA A 39 11.92 -1.92 28.43
N VAL A 40 10.81 -2.11 27.72
CA VAL A 40 9.61 -2.77 28.20
C VAL A 40 9.57 -4.18 27.63
N GLU A 41 9.61 -5.18 28.49
CA GLU A 41 9.53 -6.58 28.11
C GLU A 41 8.19 -7.17 28.58
N ILE A 42 7.44 -7.75 27.65
CA ILE A 42 6.17 -8.44 27.92
C ILE A 42 6.46 -9.94 27.93
N THR A 43 6.60 -10.48 29.14
CA THR A 43 6.91 -11.91 29.39
C THR A 43 5.68 -12.73 29.82
N THR A 44 4.52 -12.07 29.97
CA THR A 44 3.24 -12.70 30.33
C THR A 44 2.09 -12.02 29.60
N ASN A 45 1.01 -12.77 29.34
CA ASN A 45 -0.20 -12.24 28.70
C ASN A 45 -0.68 -10.98 29.43
N THR A 46 -0.72 -9.87 28.70
CA THR A 46 -0.99 -8.56 29.25
C THR A 46 -2.13 -7.91 28.47
N ILE A 47 -3.21 -7.59 29.16
CA ILE A 47 -4.32 -6.80 28.62
C ILE A 47 -4.33 -5.43 29.30
N LYS A 48 -4.35 -4.36 28.51
CA LYS A 48 -4.53 -2.99 28.98
C LYS A 48 -5.78 -2.39 28.34
N ARG A 49 -6.55 -1.61 29.12
CA ARG A 49 -7.80 -1.00 28.66
C ARG A 49 -7.86 0.49 28.96
N GLY A 50 -8.43 1.25 28.03
CA GLY A 50 -8.66 2.69 28.15
C GLY A 50 -7.43 3.52 27.80
N THR A 51 -7.43 4.78 28.25
CA THR A 51 -6.33 5.73 27.98
C THR A 51 -5.06 5.29 28.70
N ILE A 52 -4.06 4.88 27.92
CA ILE A 52 -2.77 4.41 28.42
C ILE A 52 -1.69 5.34 27.87
N SER A 53 -0.86 5.88 28.77
CA SER A 53 0.38 6.52 28.33
C SER A 53 1.37 5.42 27.97
N LEU A 54 1.67 5.30 26.70
CA LEU A 54 2.79 4.50 26.23
C LEU A 54 4.09 5.30 26.41
N SER A 55 5.19 4.60 26.65
CA SER A 55 6.46 5.20 27.05
C SER A 55 7.48 5.21 25.92
N VAL A 56 8.46 6.09 26.05
CA VAL A 56 9.71 6.02 25.29
C VAL A 56 10.53 4.84 25.83
N GLY A 57 11.06 4.03 24.93
CA GLY A 57 11.89 2.85 25.23
C GLY A 57 11.66 1.74 24.21
N ASP A 58 12.60 0.82 24.13
CA ASP A 58 12.45 -0.37 23.30
C ASP A 58 11.34 -1.28 23.86
N TYR A 59 10.57 -1.91 23.00
CA TYR A 59 9.52 -2.85 23.37
C TYR A 59 9.84 -4.25 22.84
N THR A 60 9.73 -5.25 23.70
CA THR A 60 9.84 -6.66 23.33
C THR A 60 8.63 -7.42 23.83
N ILE A 61 7.97 -8.16 22.94
CA ILE A 61 6.93 -9.13 23.29
C ILE A 61 7.48 -10.52 23.01
N ASP A 62 7.58 -11.33 24.07
CA ASP A 62 8.15 -12.66 23.99
C ASP A 62 7.26 -13.64 23.21
N GLU A 63 7.88 -14.71 22.74
CA GLU A 63 7.17 -15.81 22.10
C GLU A 63 6.18 -16.47 23.07
N GLY A 64 5.00 -16.82 22.57
CA GLY A 64 3.97 -17.50 23.35
C GLY A 64 3.17 -16.61 24.31
N VAL A 65 3.42 -15.29 24.32
CA VAL A 65 2.63 -14.33 25.09
C VAL A 65 2.10 -13.19 24.22
N TYR A 66 1.19 -12.37 24.75
CA TYR A 66 0.66 -11.22 24.03
C TYR A 66 0.59 -9.94 24.86
N LEU A 67 0.61 -8.81 24.15
CA LEU A 67 0.16 -7.51 24.61
C LEU A 67 -1.10 -7.10 23.82
N SER A 68 -2.21 -6.95 24.52
CA SER A 68 -3.49 -6.47 23.96
C SER A 68 -3.86 -5.13 24.59
N ILE A 69 -4.02 -4.10 23.76
CA ILE A 69 -4.40 -2.74 24.16
C ILE A 69 -5.78 -2.45 23.57
N ILE A 70 -6.77 -2.21 24.42
CA ILE A 70 -8.16 -2.05 23.98
C ILE A 70 -8.67 -0.67 24.36
N ASN A 71 -9.31 0.02 23.41
CA ASN A 71 -9.92 1.34 23.54
C ASN A 71 -8.93 2.43 24.00
N ASN A 72 -7.71 2.40 23.42
CA ASN A 72 -6.77 3.51 23.52
C ASN A 72 -6.74 4.26 22.18
N ALA A 73 -7.42 5.41 22.13
CA ALA A 73 -7.61 6.15 20.87
C ALA A 73 -6.31 6.62 20.21
N ASP A 74 -5.26 6.86 20.99
CA ASP A 74 -3.95 7.31 20.51
C ASP A 74 -2.85 6.47 21.17
N SER A 75 -2.20 5.63 20.36
CA SER A 75 -1.16 4.70 20.79
C SER A 75 0.16 4.99 20.07
N ALA A 76 1.06 5.76 20.69
CA ALA A 76 2.37 6.05 20.12
C ALA A 76 3.50 5.32 20.87
N PHE A 77 4.33 4.58 20.16
CA PHE A 77 5.54 3.93 20.66
C PHE A 77 6.79 4.62 20.10
N LEU A 78 7.76 4.88 20.96
CA LEU A 78 9.01 5.54 20.60
C LEU A 78 10.21 4.69 21.05
N GLY A 79 10.84 3.99 20.11
CA GLY A 79 11.91 3.04 20.37
C GLY A 79 11.87 1.87 19.39
N SER A 80 12.82 0.94 19.48
CA SER A 80 12.76 -0.31 18.71
C SER A 80 11.59 -1.17 19.19
N PHE A 81 11.01 -1.98 18.32
CA PHE A 81 9.87 -2.82 18.64
C PHE A 81 10.10 -4.23 18.09
N THR A 82 10.18 -5.22 18.98
CA THR A 82 10.35 -6.63 18.63
C THR A 82 9.12 -7.41 19.09
N ASN A 83 8.38 -7.99 18.15
CA ASN A 83 7.20 -8.81 18.42
C ASN A 83 7.43 -10.26 17.98
N LYS A 84 7.58 -11.17 18.95
CA LYS A 84 7.67 -12.63 18.71
C LYS A 84 6.41 -13.38 19.13
N GLY A 85 5.48 -12.69 19.78
CA GLY A 85 4.24 -13.26 20.31
C GLY A 85 3.02 -12.67 19.61
N GLY A 86 2.17 -11.99 20.36
CA GLY A 86 1.02 -11.27 19.83
C GLY A 86 0.98 -9.81 20.27
N PHE A 87 0.82 -8.90 19.32
CA PHE A 87 0.63 -7.48 19.58
C PHE A 87 -0.69 -7.01 18.98
N TYR A 88 -1.62 -6.59 19.84
CA TYR A 88 -2.96 -6.20 19.45
C TYR A 88 -3.25 -4.80 19.97
N ILE A 89 -3.77 -3.94 19.09
CA ILE A 89 -4.42 -2.69 19.47
C ILE A 89 -5.81 -2.68 18.83
N THR A 90 -6.84 -2.54 19.63
CA THR A 90 -8.23 -2.62 19.17
C THR A 90 -9.04 -1.44 19.69
N SER A 91 -9.89 -0.88 18.83
CA SER A 91 -10.95 0.05 19.21
C SER A 91 -12.32 -0.61 18.99
N ASP A 92 -13.11 -0.73 20.05
CA ASP A 92 -14.52 -1.14 20.02
C ASP A 92 -15.45 0.10 19.90
N SER A 93 -14.87 1.29 19.64
CA SER A 93 -15.60 2.55 19.61
C SER A 93 -16.16 2.83 18.22
N SER A 94 -17.49 2.97 18.13
CA SER A 94 -18.15 3.38 16.88
C SER A 94 -17.95 4.84 16.49
N LEU A 95 -17.38 5.65 17.39
CA LEU A 95 -17.25 7.10 17.22
C LEU A 95 -15.81 7.59 17.05
N ILE A 96 -14.83 6.83 17.54
CA ILE A 96 -13.43 7.26 17.58
C ILE A 96 -12.57 6.14 17.00
N ALA A 97 -11.92 6.45 15.87
CA ALA A 97 -10.98 5.55 15.22
C ALA A 97 -9.73 5.36 16.08
N LEU A 98 -9.05 4.24 15.85
CA LEU A 98 -7.73 4.03 16.40
C LEU A 98 -6.69 4.86 15.62
N THR A 99 -5.92 5.65 16.35
CA THR A 99 -4.61 6.15 15.92
C THR A 99 -3.53 5.32 16.61
N ALA A 100 -2.67 4.67 15.83
CA ALA A 100 -1.59 3.86 16.34
C ALA A 100 -0.32 4.10 15.53
N SER A 101 0.78 4.35 16.23
CA SER A 101 2.06 4.63 15.60
C SER A 101 3.24 4.04 16.35
N VAL A 102 4.23 3.59 15.59
CA VAL A 102 5.53 3.19 16.11
C VAL A 102 6.59 3.96 15.33
N TYR A 103 7.30 4.86 16.02
CA TYR A 103 8.40 5.60 15.42
C TYR A 103 9.74 5.19 16.05
N THR A 104 10.65 4.79 15.18
CA THR A 104 12.04 4.49 15.50
C THR A 104 12.92 5.35 14.60
N LEU A 105 13.71 6.25 15.20
CA LEU A 105 14.59 7.14 14.43
C LEU A 105 15.83 6.40 13.90
N THR A 106 16.33 5.43 14.67
CA THR A 106 17.53 4.64 14.38
C THR A 106 17.35 3.17 14.77
N GLY A 107 16.12 2.76 15.10
CA GLY A 107 15.81 1.45 15.66
C GLY A 107 15.21 0.50 14.63
N THR A 108 14.78 -0.65 15.13
CA THR A 108 14.22 -1.71 14.31
C THR A 108 12.77 -1.98 14.71
N ILE A 109 11.91 -2.22 13.74
CA ILE A 109 10.65 -2.94 13.91
C ILE A 109 10.87 -4.34 13.37
N ASP A 110 10.79 -5.34 14.25
CA ASP A 110 10.98 -6.76 13.93
C ASP A 110 9.72 -7.52 14.37
N ASN A 111 8.98 -8.08 13.41
CA ASN A 111 7.78 -8.86 13.65
C ASN A 111 7.93 -10.29 13.12
N SER A 112 7.95 -11.25 14.03
CA SER A 112 7.82 -12.69 13.73
C SER A 112 6.55 -13.31 14.32
N GLY A 113 5.79 -12.54 15.09
CA GLY A 113 4.51 -12.92 15.67
C GLY A 113 3.29 -12.41 14.90
N ILE A 114 2.17 -12.25 15.62
CA ILE A 114 0.94 -11.61 15.11
C ILE A 114 0.93 -10.15 15.56
N TRP A 115 0.75 -9.23 14.61
CA TRP A 115 0.52 -7.81 14.85
C TRP A 115 -0.85 -7.43 14.31
N SER A 116 -1.73 -6.86 15.13
CA SER A 116 -3.09 -6.52 14.69
C SER A 116 -3.53 -5.17 15.24
N TRP A 117 -3.72 -4.21 14.34
CA TRP A 117 -4.34 -2.93 14.61
C TRP A 117 -5.73 -2.91 13.99
N ASN A 118 -6.73 -2.90 14.87
CA ASN A 118 -8.12 -3.11 14.51
C ASN A 118 -8.99 -1.92 14.94
N SER A 119 -9.55 -1.24 13.95
CA SER A 119 -10.47 -0.11 14.12
C SER A 119 -11.78 -0.29 13.33
N VAL A 120 -12.16 -1.53 12.96
CA VAL A 120 -13.29 -1.80 12.06
C VAL A 120 -14.65 -1.37 12.61
N GLU A 121 -14.78 -1.27 13.94
CA GLU A 121 -16.03 -0.84 14.59
C GLU A 121 -16.27 0.67 14.44
N SER A 122 -15.22 1.46 14.15
CA SER A 122 -15.32 2.92 14.05
C SER A 122 -15.78 3.37 12.68
N LEU A 123 -16.70 4.33 12.62
CA LEU A 123 -17.08 4.99 11.36
C LEU A 123 -16.02 5.97 10.85
N THR A 124 -15.20 6.52 11.75
CA THR A 124 -14.10 7.42 11.38
C THR A 124 -12.88 6.62 10.93
N THR A 125 -12.08 7.21 10.04
CA THR A 125 -10.92 6.53 9.47
C THR A 125 -9.76 6.36 10.45
N PRO A 126 -9.08 5.19 10.47
CA PRO A 126 -7.88 4.96 11.27
C PRO A 126 -6.68 5.76 10.77
N ASP A 127 -5.70 5.90 11.67
CA ASP A 127 -4.39 6.45 11.36
C ASP A 127 -3.31 5.51 11.90
N PHE A 128 -2.68 4.76 11.00
CA PHE A 128 -1.71 3.71 11.28
C PHE A 128 -0.38 4.04 10.63
N GLU A 129 0.64 4.27 11.45
CA GLU A 129 1.96 4.66 10.97
C GLU A 129 3.08 3.83 11.61
N LEU A 130 3.79 3.08 10.79
CA LEU A 130 5.08 2.49 11.17
C LEU A 130 6.19 3.25 10.48
N TYR A 131 7.13 3.75 11.28
CA TYR A 131 8.31 4.46 10.79
C TYR A 131 9.54 3.89 11.49
N ALA A 132 10.48 3.35 10.72
CA ALA A 132 11.69 2.75 11.29
C ALA A 132 12.95 3.05 10.47
N ALA A 133 14.12 2.83 11.05
CA ALA A 133 15.32 2.68 10.25
C ALA A 133 15.29 1.32 9.52
N THR A 134 14.96 0.24 10.24
CA THR A 134 14.81 -1.11 9.70
C THR A 134 13.45 -1.68 10.04
N PHE A 135 12.77 -2.25 9.04
CA PHE A 135 11.54 -3.01 9.17
C PHE A 135 11.76 -4.43 8.64
N GLN A 136 11.47 -5.43 9.46
CA GLN A 136 11.51 -6.85 9.10
C GLN A 136 10.20 -7.51 9.54
N ASN A 137 9.52 -8.17 8.60
CA ASN A 137 8.33 -8.96 8.88
C ASN A 137 8.46 -10.39 8.34
N THR A 138 8.54 -11.35 9.25
CA THR A 138 8.43 -12.80 8.97
C THR A 138 7.11 -13.39 9.51
N GLY A 139 6.40 -12.61 10.33
CA GLY A 139 5.12 -12.99 10.94
C GLY A 139 3.91 -12.57 10.12
N THR A 140 2.85 -12.17 10.80
CA THR A 140 1.63 -11.65 10.17
C THR A 140 1.21 -10.32 10.77
N MET A 141 0.90 -9.35 9.92
CA MET A 141 0.43 -8.02 10.31
C MET A 141 -0.95 -7.73 9.74
N PHE A 142 -1.80 -7.09 10.53
CA PHE A 142 -3.14 -6.65 10.15
C PHE A 142 -3.32 -5.17 10.46
N PHE A 143 -3.77 -4.42 9.46
CA PHE A 143 -4.15 -3.03 9.54
C PHE A 143 -5.59 -2.91 9.03
N ALA A 144 -6.54 -2.76 9.95
CA ALA A 144 -7.95 -2.77 9.60
C ALA A 144 -8.74 -1.61 10.18
N GLY A 145 -9.66 -1.07 9.38
CA GLY A 145 -10.61 -0.06 9.81
C GLY A 145 -11.77 0.11 8.85
N ASP A 146 -12.39 1.29 8.85
CA ASP A 146 -13.47 1.65 7.95
C ASP A 146 -13.12 2.96 7.22
N GLY A 147 -13.40 3.02 5.91
CA GLY A 147 -13.11 4.14 5.04
C GLY A 147 -14.31 5.05 4.73
N SER A 148 -15.45 4.86 5.38
CA SER A 148 -16.70 5.56 5.08
C SER A 148 -16.68 7.04 5.44
N VAL A 149 -15.97 7.44 6.51
CA VAL A 149 -15.87 8.84 6.95
C VAL A 149 -14.41 9.26 7.17
N GLY A 150 -13.84 9.92 6.16
CA GLY A 150 -12.50 10.50 6.22
C GLY A 150 -11.58 9.91 5.16
N ILE A 151 -10.27 10.08 5.37
CA ILE A 151 -9.23 9.46 4.56
C ILE A 151 -8.29 8.76 5.55
N PRO A 152 -8.23 7.41 5.55
CA PRO A 152 -7.35 6.67 6.43
C PRO A 152 -5.90 6.82 6.01
N VAL A 153 -5.03 6.69 6.99
CA VAL A 153 -3.59 6.58 6.80
C VAL A 153 -3.19 5.17 7.21
N MET A 154 -2.53 4.46 6.30
CA MET A 154 -1.93 3.15 6.59
C MET A 154 -0.56 3.12 5.94
N SER A 155 0.49 3.23 6.76
CA SER A 155 1.86 3.34 6.26
C SER A 155 2.83 2.42 6.98
N VAL A 156 3.75 1.84 6.19
CA VAL A 156 4.91 1.10 6.68
C VAL A 156 6.14 1.64 5.98
N LEU A 157 6.85 2.54 6.66
CA LEU A 157 7.97 3.27 6.12
C LEU A 157 9.26 2.90 6.84
N ALA A 158 10.25 2.41 6.11
CA ALA A 158 11.58 2.11 6.65
C ALA A 158 12.68 2.31 5.63
N SER A 159 13.87 2.67 6.09
CA SER A 159 15.02 2.84 5.18
C SER A 159 15.54 1.51 4.65
N ASP A 160 15.47 0.47 5.49
CA ASP A 160 15.70 -0.93 5.16
C ASP A 160 14.38 -1.66 5.43
N TRP A 161 13.75 -2.21 4.39
CA TRP A 161 12.38 -2.71 4.42
C TRP A 161 12.33 -4.11 3.83
N ASP A 162 11.93 -5.06 4.65
CA ASP A 162 11.88 -6.47 4.29
C ASP A 162 10.60 -7.14 4.80
N ASN A 163 9.94 -7.87 3.90
CA ASN A 163 8.77 -8.69 4.21
C ASN A 163 8.90 -10.07 3.57
N GLU A 164 9.04 -11.10 4.41
CA GLU A 164 8.90 -12.52 4.06
C GLU A 164 7.54 -13.10 4.53
N GLY A 165 6.84 -12.36 5.39
CA GLY A 165 5.58 -12.77 6.00
C GLY A 165 4.32 -12.29 5.26
N LEU A 166 3.23 -12.15 6.02
CA LEU A 166 1.96 -11.64 5.52
C LEU A 166 1.67 -10.25 6.10
N ILE A 167 1.26 -9.31 5.26
CA ILE A 167 0.73 -8.00 5.67
C ILE A 167 -0.65 -7.82 5.06
N VAL A 168 -1.67 -7.52 5.87
CA VAL A 168 -3.05 -7.34 5.42
C VAL A 168 -3.50 -5.91 5.71
N PHE A 169 -3.79 -5.15 4.66
CA PHE A 169 -4.47 -3.87 4.74
C PHE A 169 -5.93 -4.06 4.33
N SER A 170 -6.85 -3.69 5.21
CA SER A 170 -8.27 -3.91 4.98
C SER A 170 -9.13 -2.77 5.47
N LEU A 171 -10.14 -2.45 4.67
CA LEU A 171 -11.16 -1.46 4.98
C LEU A 171 -12.51 -2.15 4.86
N THR A 172 -13.44 -1.89 5.76
CA THR A 172 -14.83 -2.37 5.61
C THR A 172 -15.50 -1.70 4.39
N THR A 173 -15.24 -0.40 4.21
CA THR A 173 -15.69 0.41 3.08
C THR A 173 -14.47 1.07 2.47
N ARG A 174 -14.30 1.00 1.14
CA ARG A 174 -13.21 1.67 0.43
C ARG A 174 -13.28 3.18 0.62
N SER A 175 -12.12 3.80 0.76
CA SER A 175 -11.94 5.26 0.74
C SER A 175 -10.97 5.67 -0.37
N THR A 176 -10.69 6.97 -0.48
CA THR A 176 -9.59 7.48 -1.32
C THR A 176 -8.23 7.45 -0.62
N GLY A 177 -8.13 6.88 0.59
CA GLY A 177 -6.86 6.70 1.28
C GLY A 177 -5.97 5.69 0.57
N GLU A 178 -4.67 5.96 0.58
CA GLU A 178 -3.66 5.12 -0.05
C GLU A 178 -2.84 4.41 1.03
N VAL A 179 -2.53 3.14 0.79
CA VAL A 179 -1.50 2.41 1.53
C VAL A 179 -0.14 2.91 1.06
N LEU A 180 0.71 3.32 2.00
CA LEU A 180 2.04 3.85 1.72
C LEU A 180 3.13 2.89 2.22
N LEU A 181 3.97 2.42 1.30
CA LEU A 181 5.09 1.53 1.61
C LEU A 181 6.39 2.12 1.05
N GLY A 182 7.51 1.94 1.74
CA GLY A 182 8.83 2.32 1.23
C GLY A 182 9.70 3.07 2.20
N SER A 183 10.57 3.91 1.66
CA SER A 183 11.51 4.66 2.48
C SER A 183 10.87 5.82 3.21
N ALA A 184 11.10 5.84 4.52
CA ALA A 184 10.92 6.98 5.41
C ALA A 184 11.51 8.31 4.88
N THR A 185 12.52 8.24 4.01
CA THR A 185 13.25 9.41 3.49
C THR A 185 12.89 9.79 2.05
N ASP A 186 11.86 9.16 1.47
CA ASP A 186 11.33 9.43 0.12
C ASP A 186 12.43 9.69 -0.91
N SER A 187 13.26 8.67 -1.12
CA SER A 187 14.20 8.67 -2.24
C SER A 187 13.62 7.78 -3.32
N ALA A 188 13.36 8.29 -4.52
CA ALA A 188 12.90 7.51 -5.66
C ALA A 188 13.81 6.29 -6.01
N LEU A 189 15.03 6.25 -5.46
CA LEU A 189 16.02 5.17 -5.57
C LEU A 189 15.95 4.11 -4.46
N SER A 190 15.07 4.24 -3.47
CA SER A 190 14.84 3.17 -2.51
C SER A 190 13.96 2.10 -3.11
N SER A 191 14.06 0.90 -2.56
CA SER A 191 13.15 -0.20 -2.81
C SER A 191 12.68 -0.81 -1.49
N ILE A 192 11.50 -1.42 -1.53
CA ILE A 192 11.11 -2.43 -0.54
C ILE A 192 11.52 -3.80 -1.07
N THR A 193 11.92 -4.71 -0.18
CA THR A 193 12.07 -6.14 -0.51
C THR A 193 10.85 -6.90 -0.02
N ASN A 194 10.09 -7.49 -0.94
CA ASN A 194 8.89 -8.26 -0.62
C ASN A 194 8.98 -9.66 -1.22
N ASP A 195 9.33 -10.64 -0.37
CA ASP A 195 9.29 -12.07 -0.68
C ASP A 195 8.08 -12.78 -0.06
N GLY A 196 7.31 -12.07 0.77
CA GLY A 196 6.07 -12.53 1.38
C GLY A 196 4.82 -12.16 0.56
N THR A 197 3.72 -11.85 1.25
CA THR A 197 2.47 -11.39 0.61
C THR A 197 1.89 -10.16 1.28
N ILE A 198 1.48 -9.19 0.46
CA ILE A 198 0.77 -7.98 0.89
C ILE A 198 -0.65 -8.05 0.34
N CYS A 199 -1.64 -8.13 1.22
CA CYS A 199 -3.05 -8.21 0.90
C CYS A 199 -3.71 -6.84 0.98
N LEU A 200 -4.51 -6.52 -0.05
CA LEU A 200 -5.25 -5.27 -0.17
C LEU A 200 -6.75 -5.58 -0.29
N ILE A 201 -7.56 -5.15 0.67
CA ILE A 201 -9.02 -5.37 0.67
C ILE A 201 -9.74 -4.04 0.83
N ASN A 202 -10.48 -3.60 -0.20
CA ASN A 202 -11.08 -2.28 -0.29
C ASN A 202 -10.04 -1.15 -0.14
N GLN A 203 -8.86 -1.33 -0.75
CA GLN A 203 -7.70 -0.44 -0.60
C GLN A 203 -7.20 0.10 -1.93
N VAL A 204 -6.56 1.26 -1.88
CA VAL A 204 -5.67 1.72 -2.95
C VAL A 204 -4.23 1.58 -2.46
N TYR A 205 -3.38 0.92 -3.24
CA TYR A 205 -1.93 1.02 -3.07
C TYR A 205 -1.36 1.84 -4.22
N HIS A 206 -0.60 2.87 -3.88
CA HIS A 206 0.12 3.67 -4.84
C HIS A 206 1.61 3.46 -4.65
N GLN A 207 2.25 2.92 -5.68
CA GLN A 207 3.68 2.68 -5.68
C GLN A 207 4.45 4.00 -5.53
N SER A 208 5.12 4.16 -4.38
CA SER A 208 5.97 5.31 -4.05
C SER A 208 7.46 4.98 -4.03
N THR A 209 7.85 3.74 -4.34
CA THR A 209 9.22 3.23 -4.21
C THR A 209 9.44 2.05 -5.18
N GLY A 210 10.69 1.61 -5.38
CA GLY A 210 10.95 0.35 -6.05
C GLY A 210 10.44 -0.86 -5.24
N ILE A 211 10.21 -1.99 -5.89
CA ILE A 211 9.76 -3.24 -5.29
C ILE A 211 10.65 -4.37 -5.79
N ASP A 212 11.55 -4.83 -4.94
CA ASP A 212 12.42 -5.98 -5.19
C ASP A 212 11.82 -7.25 -4.56
N GLY A 213 12.25 -8.42 -5.03
CA GLY A 213 11.84 -9.71 -4.47
C GLY A 213 10.85 -10.47 -5.34
N SER A 214 10.43 -11.62 -4.81
CA SER A 214 9.68 -12.67 -5.52
C SER A 214 8.30 -12.95 -4.93
N GLY A 215 7.85 -12.08 -4.02
CA GLY A 215 6.60 -12.21 -3.30
C GLY A 215 5.38 -11.78 -4.12
N CYS A 216 4.31 -11.43 -3.40
CA CYS A 216 3.04 -11.06 -4.00
C CYS A 216 2.40 -9.80 -3.41
N PHE A 217 1.69 -9.07 -4.27
CA PHE A 217 0.57 -8.22 -3.89
C PHE A 217 -0.73 -8.96 -4.24
N ASP A 218 -1.49 -9.39 -3.24
CA ASP A 218 -2.83 -9.94 -3.41
C ASP A 218 -3.85 -8.80 -3.39
N ILE A 219 -4.43 -8.54 -4.56
CA ILE A 219 -5.38 -7.46 -4.83
C ILE A 219 -6.79 -8.04 -4.70
N GLY A 220 -7.34 -7.94 -3.49
CA GLY A 220 -8.69 -8.38 -3.15
C GLY A 220 -9.79 -7.46 -3.66
N ALA A 221 -11.00 -7.67 -3.14
CA ALA A 221 -12.21 -6.99 -3.62
C ALA A 221 -12.11 -5.47 -3.52
N ASP A 222 -12.63 -4.78 -4.55
CA ASP A 222 -12.62 -3.31 -4.68
C ASP A 222 -11.26 -2.68 -4.35
N SER A 223 -10.17 -3.37 -4.70
CA SER A 223 -8.81 -2.85 -4.52
C SER A 223 -8.18 -2.44 -5.84
N SER A 224 -7.33 -1.42 -5.78
CA SER A 224 -6.56 -0.93 -6.93
C SER A 224 -5.09 -0.80 -6.57
N VAL A 225 -4.23 -1.27 -7.46
CA VAL A 225 -2.79 -1.01 -7.40
C VAL A 225 -2.41 -0.03 -8.51
N TRP A 226 -1.75 1.05 -8.14
CA TRP A 226 -1.22 2.06 -9.06
C TRP A 226 0.30 1.93 -9.12
N LEU A 227 0.79 1.53 -10.28
CA LEU A 227 2.21 1.26 -10.55
C LEU A 227 2.82 2.44 -11.29
N GLN A 228 4.04 2.78 -10.91
CA GLN A 228 4.85 3.76 -11.61
C GLN A 228 5.75 3.06 -12.63
N GLN A 229 6.12 3.77 -13.70
CA GLN A 229 7.13 3.26 -14.63
C GLN A 229 8.52 3.54 -14.08
N SER A 230 9.43 2.58 -14.28
CA SER A 230 10.81 2.78 -13.87
C SER A 230 11.48 3.88 -14.69
N ILE A 231 12.04 4.89 -14.03
CA ILE A 231 12.76 6.00 -14.68
C ILE A 231 14.14 6.09 -14.06
N LEU A 232 15.20 5.89 -14.85
CA LEU A 232 16.59 5.98 -14.41
C LEU A 232 16.91 5.10 -13.17
N GLY A 233 16.25 3.94 -13.05
CA GLY A 233 16.41 3.01 -11.93
C GLY A 233 15.53 3.31 -10.71
N SER A 234 14.73 4.38 -10.73
CA SER A 234 13.69 4.62 -9.73
C SER A 234 12.44 3.78 -9.99
N TYR A 235 11.66 3.45 -8.95
CA TYR A 235 10.37 2.75 -9.05
C TYR A 235 10.39 1.42 -9.81
N GLY A 236 11.57 0.80 -9.95
CA GLY A 236 11.70 -0.54 -10.53
C GLY A 236 10.88 -1.55 -9.74
N VAL A 237 10.34 -2.54 -10.42
CA VAL A 237 9.60 -3.66 -9.85
C VAL A 237 10.22 -4.90 -10.47
N ASP A 238 10.69 -5.80 -9.63
CA ASP A 238 11.28 -7.05 -10.05
C ASP A 238 10.26 -7.87 -10.85
N THR A 239 10.72 -8.59 -11.87
CA THR A 239 9.81 -9.37 -12.73
C THR A 239 9.23 -10.59 -12.01
N ASP A 240 9.86 -11.00 -10.91
CA ASP A 240 9.39 -12.11 -10.08
C ASP A 240 8.33 -11.66 -9.07
N GLN A 241 8.14 -10.36 -8.87
CA GLN A 241 7.06 -9.81 -8.05
C GLN A 241 5.71 -9.98 -8.77
N ILE A 242 4.76 -10.64 -8.11
CA ILE A 242 3.44 -10.93 -8.69
C ILE A 242 2.39 -9.95 -8.17
N PHE A 243 1.58 -9.39 -9.07
CA PHE A 243 0.34 -8.70 -8.74
C PHE A 243 -0.84 -9.62 -9.04
N TYR A 244 -1.46 -10.17 -8.00
CA TYR A 244 -2.53 -11.15 -8.13
C TYR A 244 -3.91 -10.50 -7.97
N LEU A 245 -4.69 -10.47 -9.04
CA LEU A 245 -6.08 -10.03 -9.05
C LEU A 245 -6.96 -11.17 -8.49
N SER A 246 -7.02 -11.28 -7.16
CA SER A 246 -7.55 -12.45 -6.44
C SER A 246 -9.07 -12.47 -6.28
N ALA A 247 -9.70 -11.30 -6.36
CA ALA A 247 -11.14 -11.12 -6.27
C ALA A 247 -11.72 -10.61 -7.58
N GLN A 248 -13.04 -10.46 -7.64
CA GLN A 248 -13.70 -9.67 -8.67
C GLN A 248 -13.51 -8.18 -8.36
N ASP A 249 -13.53 -7.37 -9.42
CA ASP A 249 -13.41 -5.91 -9.38
C ASP A 249 -12.04 -5.41 -8.87
N SER A 250 -11.04 -6.27 -8.89
CA SER A 250 -9.63 -5.92 -8.65
C SER A 250 -9.05 -5.21 -9.88
N SER A 251 -8.12 -4.28 -9.65
CA SER A 251 -7.57 -3.49 -10.75
C SER A 251 -6.10 -3.12 -10.60
N ILE A 252 -5.42 -3.02 -11.74
CA ILE A 252 -4.05 -2.49 -11.85
C ILE A 252 -4.07 -1.32 -12.85
N ARG A 253 -3.44 -0.21 -12.46
CA ARG A 253 -3.16 0.94 -13.33
C ARG A 253 -1.66 1.16 -13.36
N ALA A 254 -1.04 1.08 -14.53
CA ALA A 254 0.35 1.50 -14.69
C ALA A 254 0.42 2.93 -15.23
N GLU A 255 1.31 3.75 -14.71
CA GLU A 255 1.60 5.04 -15.32
C GLU A 255 2.11 4.82 -16.77
N SER A 256 1.67 5.67 -17.69
CA SER A 256 2.22 5.72 -19.03
C SER A 256 3.46 6.62 -18.99
N PHE A 257 4.63 6.04 -19.22
CA PHE A 257 5.86 6.80 -19.46
C PHE A 257 6.64 6.24 -20.66
N SER A 258 7.67 6.96 -21.11
CA SER A 258 8.50 6.53 -22.26
C SER A 258 9.45 5.37 -21.93
N SER A 259 9.68 5.07 -20.66
CA SER A 259 10.44 3.91 -20.21
C SER A 259 9.54 2.70 -20.10
N THR A 260 10.10 1.53 -20.39
CA THR A 260 9.34 0.29 -20.55
C THR A 260 9.63 -0.60 -19.37
N GLN A 261 8.59 -0.91 -18.60
CA GLN A 261 8.62 -1.88 -17.52
C GLN A 261 7.60 -2.99 -17.79
N THR A 262 7.95 -4.19 -17.36
CA THR A 262 7.10 -5.36 -17.44
C THR A 262 6.62 -5.72 -16.04
N PHE A 263 5.31 -5.94 -15.89
CA PHE A 263 4.72 -6.37 -14.63
C PHE A 263 4.15 -7.78 -14.75
N THR A 264 4.38 -8.62 -13.75
CA THR A 264 3.84 -9.99 -13.73
C THR A 264 2.49 -9.99 -13.01
N VAL A 265 1.45 -10.46 -13.70
CA VAL A 265 0.06 -10.38 -13.22
C VAL A 265 -0.60 -11.75 -13.26
N ALA A 266 -1.21 -12.15 -12.14
CA ALA A 266 -2.04 -13.35 -12.05
C ALA A 266 -3.53 -12.96 -11.89
N GLY A 267 -4.44 -13.87 -12.25
CA GLY A 267 -5.89 -13.67 -12.01
C GLY A 267 -6.58 -12.66 -12.92
N PHE A 268 -6.04 -12.38 -14.11
CA PHE A 268 -6.65 -11.43 -15.05
C PHE A 268 -7.80 -12.06 -15.84
N TYR A 269 -9.03 -11.97 -15.35
CA TYR A 269 -10.24 -12.45 -16.05
C TYR A 269 -11.51 -11.83 -15.44
N GLY A 270 -12.65 -12.05 -16.08
CA GLY A 270 -13.94 -11.64 -15.53
C GLY A 270 -14.05 -10.12 -15.46
N THR A 271 -14.32 -9.57 -14.27
CA THR A 271 -14.47 -8.11 -14.05
C THR A 271 -13.16 -7.41 -13.71
N ASN A 272 -12.05 -8.14 -13.62
CA ASN A 272 -10.76 -7.56 -13.32
C ASN A 272 -10.23 -6.78 -14.53
N ILE A 273 -9.53 -5.67 -14.24
CA ILE A 273 -9.03 -4.77 -15.27
C ILE A 273 -7.55 -4.45 -15.09
N ILE A 274 -6.83 -4.38 -16.20
CA ILE A 274 -5.46 -3.86 -16.28
C ILE A 274 -5.49 -2.66 -17.21
N GLY A 275 -4.94 -1.54 -16.77
CA GLY A 275 -4.90 -0.36 -17.63
C GLY A 275 -3.73 0.55 -17.35
N ILE A 276 -3.81 1.73 -17.95
CA ILE A 276 -2.76 2.72 -17.94
C ILE A 276 -3.29 4.13 -17.65
N SER A 277 -2.40 5.05 -17.27
CA SER A 277 -2.74 6.45 -17.00
C SER A 277 -3.02 7.32 -18.25
N SER A 278 -3.43 6.70 -19.37
CA SER A 278 -3.74 7.38 -20.62
C SER A 278 -4.75 6.59 -21.45
N THR A 279 -5.20 7.13 -22.60
CA THR A 279 -6.03 6.38 -23.54
C THR A 279 -5.22 5.28 -24.23
N ILE A 280 -5.80 4.08 -24.28
CA ILE A 280 -5.25 2.94 -25.02
C ILE A 280 -5.64 3.07 -26.49
N TYR A 281 -4.66 2.97 -27.38
CA TYR A 281 -4.86 3.00 -28.83
C TYR A 281 -4.91 1.61 -29.44
N SER A 282 -4.14 0.67 -28.88
CA SER A 282 -4.13 -0.71 -29.31
C SER A 282 -3.60 -1.62 -28.22
N ILE A 283 -4.02 -2.88 -28.28
CA ILE A 283 -3.48 -3.95 -27.46
C ILE A 283 -2.96 -5.05 -28.37
N SER A 284 -2.00 -5.81 -27.89
CA SER A 284 -1.55 -7.03 -28.53
C SER A 284 -1.17 -8.07 -27.49
N TYR A 285 -1.57 -9.30 -27.72
CA TYR A 285 -1.22 -10.43 -26.87
C TYR A 285 -0.37 -11.41 -27.67
N SER A 286 0.79 -11.81 -27.13
CA SER A 286 1.71 -12.73 -27.79
C SER A 286 2.52 -13.51 -26.76
N GLY A 287 2.54 -14.84 -26.90
CA GLY A 287 3.19 -15.73 -25.94
C GLY A 287 2.45 -15.70 -24.61
N ASP A 288 3.03 -15.04 -23.62
CA ASP A 288 2.50 -14.84 -22.27
C ASP A 288 2.20 -13.37 -21.93
N THR A 289 2.48 -12.46 -22.86
CA THR A 289 2.54 -11.03 -22.59
C THR A 289 1.41 -10.30 -23.27
N LEU A 290 0.64 -9.54 -22.48
CA LEU A 290 -0.27 -8.50 -22.93
C LEU A 290 0.49 -7.17 -22.99
N ARG A 291 0.64 -6.63 -24.20
CA ARG A 291 1.16 -5.28 -24.42
C ARG A 291 0.02 -4.30 -24.61
N ILE A 292 -0.01 -3.27 -23.78
CA ILE A 292 -0.94 -2.15 -23.88
C ILE A 292 -0.19 -0.97 -24.49
N ASN A 293 -0.67 -0.45 -25.62
CA ASN A 293 -0.10 0.74 -26.27
C ASN A 293 -1.01 1.94 -26.04
N GLY A 294 -0.45 3.03 -25.52
CA GLY A 294 -1.18 4.26 -25.25
C GLY A 294 -0.29 5.50 -25.33
N GLY A 295 -0.58 6.50 -24.49
CA GLY A 295 0.13 7.76 -24.44
C GLY A 295 -0.55 8.86 -25.27
N THR A 296 0.25 9.69 -25.93
CA THR A 296 -0.25 10.71 -26.87
C THR A 296 0.22 10.37 -28.27
N LEU A 297 -0.46 10.83 -29.32
CA LEU A 297 -0.05 10.61 -30.72
C LEU A 297 1.40 11.05 -31.01
N LEU A 298 1.96 11.95 -30.21
CA LEU A 298 3.33 12.46 -30.37
C LEU A 298 4.38 11.67 -29.56
N ILE A 299 3.95 10.95 -28.53
CA ILE A 299 4.82 10.17 -27.64
C ILE A 299 4.10 8.84 -27.36
N PRO A 300 4.22 7.86 -28.29
CA PRO A 300 3.66 6.54 -28.10
C PRO A 300 4.38 5.84 -26.95
N GLN A 301 3.61 5.19 -26.11
CA GLN A 301 4.08 4.52 -24.90
C GLN A 301 3.48 3.13 -24.87
N TYR A 302 4.21 2.18 -24.28
CA TYR A 302 3.69 0.84 -24.08
C TYR A 302 4.09 0.31 -22.72
N THR A 303 3.24 -0.54 -22.19
CA THR A 303 3.47 -1.27 -20.93
C THR A 303 3.18 -2.74 -21.18
N ASP A 304 4.06 -3.59 -20.69
CA ASP A 304 3.94 -5.04 -20.84
C ASP A 304 3.46 -5.65 -19.53
N PHE A 305 2.52 -6.59 -19.65
CA PHE A 305 2.01 -7.38 -18.54
C PHE A 305 2.17 -8.86 -18.88
N VAL A 306 2.94 -9.60 -18.09
CA VAL A 306 3.04 -11.06 -18.19
C VAL A 306 1.83 -11.66 -17.49
N ILE A 307 0.81 -12.00 -18.27
CA ILE A 307 -0.47 -12.57 -17.80
C ILE A 307 -0.55 -14.09 -17.97
N GLY A 308 0.47 -14.67 -18.63
CA GLY A 308 0.56 -16.09 -18.95
C GLY A 308 -0.05 -16.41 -20.31
N THR A 309 -0.07 -17.70 -20.64
CA THR A 309 -0.44 -18.25 -21.95
C THR A 309 -1.92 -18.64 -22.03
N GLY A 310 -2.46 -18.75 -23.25
CA GLY A 310 -3.77 -19.35 -23.52
C GLY A 310 -4.96 -18.39 -23.56
N TYR A 311 -4.75 -17.08 -23.45
CA TYR A 311 -5.81 -16.09 -23.63
C TYR A 311 -6.24 -16.01 -25.10
N ASP A 312 -7.56 -15.87 -25.33
CA ASP A 312 -8.10 -15.57 -26.65
C ASP A 312 -8.07 -14.06 -26.89
N SER A 313 -7.40 -13.63 -27.96
CA SER A 313 -7.24 -12.21 -28.26
C SER A 313 -8.55 -11.50 -28.63
N ASP A 314 -9.55 -12.26 -29.09
CA ASP A 314 -10.86 -11.71 -29.46
C ASP A 314 -11.75 -11.41 -28.25
N LEU A 315 -11.36 -11.86 -27.04
CA LEU A 315 -12.10 -11.64 -25.78
C LEU A 315 -11.53 -10.51 -24.92
N PHE A 316 -10.52 -9.79 -25.43
CA PHE A 316 -10.06 -8.56 -24.80
C PHE A 316 -10.95 -7.38 -25.20
N GLU A 317 -11.44 -6.65 -24.21
CA GLU A 317 -12.28 -5.47 -24.40
C GLU A 317 -11.62 -4.23 -23.82
N LEU A 318 -11.66 -3.12 -24.56
CA LEU A 318 -11.26 -1.82 -24.04
C LEU A 318 -12.40 -1.22 -23.24
N VAL A 319 -12.14 -0.96 -21.96
CA VAL A 319 -13.10 -0.36 -21.03
C VAL A 319 -12.58 0.97 -20.49
N THR A 320 -13.49 1.76 -19.93
CA THR A 320 -13.15 3.02 -19.27
C THR A 320 -13.26 2.82 -17.76
N SER A 321 -12.20 3.12 -17.04
CA SER A 321 -12.14 3.02 -15.58
C SER A 321 -11.56 4.30 -14.98
N ASN A 322 -12.01 4.65 -13.78
CA ASN A 322 -11.42 5.73 -12.99
C ASN A 322 -10.31 5.22 -12.05
N PHE A 323 -10.13 3.91 -11.90
CA PHE A 323 -9.18 3.28 -10.96
C PHE A 323 -9.25 3.83 -9.52
N GLY A 324 -10.38 4.39 -9.11
CA GLY A 324 -10.55 5.04 -7.80
C GLY A 324 -10.14 6.53 -7.74
N GLU A 325 -9.73 7.15 -8.85
CA GLU A 325 -9.40 8.59 -8.91
C GLU A 325 -10.61 9.48 -9.23
N VAL A 326 -10.56 10.73 -8.75
CA VAL A 326 -11.60 11.76 -8.97
C VAL A 326 -11.31 12.63 -10.22
N SER A 327 -10.12 12.55 -10.83
CA SER A 327 -9.57 13.73 -11.50
C SER A 327 -9.32 13.66 -13.02
N LEU A 328 -9.14 12.50 -13.66
CA LEU A 328 -8.91 12.43 -15.11
C LEU A 328 -9.48 11.13 -15.71
N SER A 329 -10.69 11.19 -16.24
CA SER A 329 -11.27 10.06 -17.00
C SER A 329 -10.76 10.08 -18.43
N PHE A 330 -9.79 9.20 -18.73
CA PHE A 330 -9.43 8.86 -20.10
C PHE A 330 -10.43 7.84 -20.64
N SER A 331 -10.97 8.06 -21.84
CA SER A 331 -11.76 7.02 -22.50
C SER A 331 -10.86 5.84 -22.87
N SER A 332 -11.37 4.61 -22.69
CA SER A 332 -10.69 3.37 -23.10
C SER A 332 -9.27 3.27 -22.53
N ASN A 333 -9.15 3.41 -21.21
CA ASN A 333 -7.87 3.41 -20.48
C ASN A 333 -7.57 2.09 -19.77
N ALA A 334 -8.41 1.08 -19.94
CA ALA A 334 -8.23 -0.24 -19.35
C ALA A 334 -8.62 -1.35 -20.33
N VAL A 335 -8.13 -2.55 -20.05
CA VAL A 335 -8.41 -3.79 -20.74
C VAL A 335 -9.08 -4.73 -19.75
N GLN A 336 -10.17 -5.35 -20.19
CA GLN A 336 -10.86 -6.42 -19.51
C GLN A 336 -10.76 -7.68 -20.39
N TYR A 337 -10.64 -8.85 -19.76
CA TYR A 337 -10.73 -10.13 -20.46
C TYR A 337 -12.03 -10.83 -20.06
N THR A 338 -12.95 -11.00 -21.02
CA THR A 338 -14.31 -11.48 -20.76
C THR A 338 -14.45 -13.01 -20.83
N GLY A 339 -13.38 -13.72 -21.21
CA GLY A 339 -13.33 -15.18 -21.20
C GLY A 339 -13.05 -15.78 -19.82
N ASP A 340 -13.09 -17.12 -19.77
CA ASP A 340 -12.66 -17.90 -18.59
C ASP A 340 -11.13 -17.83 -18.42
N LEU A 341 -10.66 -17.85 -17.17
CA LEU A 341 -9.22 -17.86 -16.87
C LEU A 341 -8.52 -19.05 -17.55
N PRO A 342 -7.57 -18.82 -18.47
CA PRO A 342 -6.90 -19.91 -19.17
C PRO A 342 -6.05 -20.76 -18.23
N SER A 343 -5.94 -22.07 -18.48
CA SER A 343 -5.09 -22.96 -17.67
C SER A 343 -3.60 -22.62 -17.71
N GLY A 344 -3.17 -21.85 -18.72
CA GLY A 344 -1.79 -21.40 -18.89
C GLY A 344 -1.51 -20.01 -18.32
N SER A 345 -2.47 -19.38 -17.63
CA SER A 345 -2.30 -18.07 -17.00
C SER A 345 -1.17 -18.08 -15.96
N THR A 346 -0.60 -16.90 -15.68
CA THR A 346 0.39 -16.73 -14.61
C THR A 346 -0.14 -17.33 -13.29
N SER A 347 0.67 -18.16 -12.65
CA SER A 347 0.33 -18.82 -11.39
C SER A 347 0.38 -17.86 -10.22
N SER A 348 -0.59 -17.95 -9.29
CA SER A 348 -0.57 -17.26 -8.00
C SER A 348 -0.05 -18.13 -6.85
N SER A 349 0.60 -19.26 -7.15
CA SER A 349 0.99 -20.26 -6.14
C SER A 349 2.03 -19.79 -5.12
N SER A 350 2.79 -18.73 -5.42
CA SER A 350 3.70 -18.10 -4.46
C SER A 350 2.99 -17.14 -3.50
N CYS A 351 1.74 -16.77 -3.77
CA CYS A 351 0.99 -15.85 -2.92
C CYS A 351 0.36 -16.60 -1.75
N LEU A 352 0.67 -16.15 -0.53
CA LEU A 352 -0.02 -16.62 0.67
C LEU A 352 -1.48 -16.16 0.62
N ALA A 353 -2.40 -17.01 1.06
CA ALA A 353 -3.81 -16.62 1.15
C ALA A 353 -3.98 -15.48 2.16
N CYS A 354 -4.74 -14.45 1.78
CA CYS A 354 -5.13 -13.39 2.71
C CYS A 354 -5.93 -13.98 3.88
N GLN A 355 -5.59 -13.53 5.09
CA GLN A 355 -6.22 -13.97 6.32
C GLN A 355 -7.22 -12.94 6.83
N SER A 356 -8.27 -13.41 7.49
CA SER A 356 -9.17 -12.53 8.24
C SER A 356 -8.46 -11.97 9.47
N LEU A 357 -8.98 -10.85 9.99
CA LEU A 357 -8.54 -10.32 11.28
C LEU A 357 -8.55 -11.40 12.36
N PRO A 358 -7.50 -11.47 13.20
CA PRO A 358 -7.46 -12.38 14.32
C PRO A 358 -8.46 -11.95 15.41
N GLU A 359 -8.96 -12.91 16.18
CA GLU A 359 -9.72 -12.59 17.39
C GLU A 359 -8.83 -11.85 18.40
N VAL A 360 -9.41 -10.83 19.04
CA VAL A 360 -8.72 -10.02 20.04
C VAL A 360 -8.66 -10.81 21.36
N PRO A 361 -7.47 -11.06 21.93
CA PRO A 361 -7.32 -11.85 23.17
C PRO A 361 -7.91 -11.22 24.44
#